data_AF-A0A8T0UCB7-F1
#
_entry.id   AF-A0A8T0UCB7-F1
#
_cell.length_a   1.000
_cell.length_b   1.000
_cell.length_c   1.000
_cell.angle_alpha   90.00
_cell.angle_beta   90.00
_cell.angle_gamma   90.00
#
_symmetry.space_group_name_H-M   'P 1'
#
loop_
_entity.id
_entity.type
_entity.pdbx_description
1 polymer ?
#
loop_
_entity_poly.entity_id
_entity_poly.type
_entity_poly.pdbx_seq_one_letter_code
_entity_poly.pdbx_strand_id
1 'polypeptide(L)'
;MPPGESKGGAPLAAGCDGIDVLPDELLQHILGFLEAQESVRTCVLARRWRHLWKSATGLRIAADEGKFLGSVEKLYDFVDSLLRHRGGSPLHTCKLWFTSFGQPMSACLYEHDNRLMHLVNKWFWHEWFWHAVRCQVRVLSLKAYVTGGFSEEPILALKDRPIDSQHLTKLDLHSVVVGRRFSCYVESEDNSRLHICAPTLVSLLLDDIWGLIPSLESMPSLLKAAVTTDYSWESFCDLGNCNCEFCHNSYSIGDDTGSNDCVLLKGLSEAKDLALISEPETFIFKRDLRWCPMFSNLKTLLLNDYWCVPDDFRSLVCILEHSPVLEKLTLELFSKKHEQQRERKGILRPMEGSAVILEHLKIIEVRCHAVDERICKLTLFLCAFHIRLSFN
;
A
#
# COMPACT_ATOMS: atom_id res chain seq x y z
N MET A 1 -88.85 8.75 6.14
CA MET A 1 -87.46 8.28 5.93
C MET A 1 -86.51 9.38 6.36
N PRO A 2 -85.71 9.22 7.43
CA PRO A 2 -84.53 10.04 7.64
C PRO A 2 -83.31 9.43 6.92
N PRO A 3 -82.27 10.23 6.62
CA PRO A 3 -81.22 9.91 5.67
C PRO A 3 -80.09 9.07 6.29
N GLY A 4 -79.44 8.30 5.41
CA GLY A 4 -78.39 7.33 5.72
C GLY A 4 -77.07 7.94 6.18
N GLU A 5 -76.42 7.19 7.07
CA GLU A 5 -75.09 7.42 7.62
C GLU A 5 -74.02 7.42 6.51
N SER A 6 -73.28 8.52 6.35
CA SER A 6 -71.99 8.51 5.67
C SER A 6 -70.91 8.16 6.69
N LYS A 7 -70.48 6.89 6.72
CA LYS A 7 -69.30 6.47 7.48
C LYS A 7 -68.05 7.15 6.92
N GLY A 8 -67.40 7.96 7.76
CA GLY A 8 -66.06 8.47 7.52
C GLY A 8 -65.07 7.31 7.43
N GLY A 9 -64.48 7.15 6.25
CA GLY A 9 -63.24 6.40 6.09
C GLY A 9 -62.08 7.29 6.52
N ALA A 10 -61.44 6.95 7.64
CA ALA A 10 -60.11 7.46 7.95
C ALA A 10 -59.15 7.09 6.80
N PRO A 11 -58.19 7.96 6.43
CA PRO A 11 -57.16 7.54 5.49
C PRO A 11 -56.39 6.39 6.12
N LEU A 12 -56.40 5.23 5.47
CA LEU A 12 -55.43 4.18 5.70
C LEU A 12 -54.06 4.86 5.67
N ALA A 13 -53.36 4.82 6.79
CA ALA A 13 -51.94 5.15 6.84
C ALA A 13 -51.25 4.25 5.81
N ALA A 14 -50.97 4.82 4.65
CA ALA A 14 -50.08 4.22 3.68
C ALA A 14 -48.77 4.01 4.44
N GLY A 15 -48.46 2.74 4.73
CA GLY A 15 -47.21 2.36 5.37
C GLY A 15 -46.08 3.05 4.64
N CYS A 16 -45.39 3.96 5.33
CA CYS A 16 -44.18 4.55 4.80
C CYS A 16 -43.09 3.47 4.90
N ASP A 17 -43.16 2.47 4.04
CA ASP A 17 -42.20 1.36 3.98
C ASP A 17 -41.00 1.72 3.07
N GLY A 18 -40.78 3.02 2.85
CA GLY A 18 -39.75 3.55 1.97
C GLY A 18 -38.47 3.93 2.70
N ILE A 19 -37.34 3.88 1.98
CA ILE A 19 -36.03 4.35 2.45
C ILE A 19 -36.06 5.83 2.92
N ASP A 20 -37.03 6.61 2.47
CA ASP A 20 -37.28 7.99 2.87
C ASP A 20 -37.72 8.15 4.34
N VAL A 21 -37.99 7.08 5.09
CA VAL A 21 -38.25 7.14 6.54
C VAL A 21 -36.97 7.15 7.36
N LEU A 22 -35.85 6.69 6.80
CA LEU A 22 -34.58 6.63 7.52
C LEU A 22 -34.07 8.05 7.85
N PRO A 23 -33.39 8.25 8.99
CA PRO A 23 -32.66 9.49 9.30
C PRO A 23 -31.58 9.82 8.27
N ASP A 24 -31.24 11.10 8.12
CA ASP A 24 -30.25 11.58 7.15
C ASP A 24 -28.87 10.92 7.37
N GLU A 25 -28.51 10.64 8.62
CA GLU A 25 -27.25 9.99 8.99
C GLU A 25 -27.14 8.57 8.42
N LEU A 26 -28.24 7.81 8.45
CA LEU A 26 -28.28 6.47 7.88
C LEU A 26 -28.25 6.53 6.34
N LEU A 27 -28.93 7.50 5.74
CA LEU A 27 -28.88 7.71 4.30
C LEU A 27 -27.46 8.09 3.84
N GLN A 28 -26.79 9.00 4.56
CA GLN A 28 -25.39 9.37 4.30
C GLN A 28 -24.44 8.18 4.44
N HIS A 29 -24.72 7.28 5.39
CA HIS A 29 -23.96 6.04 5.53
C HIS A 29 -24.17 5.10 4.35
N ILE A 30 -25.43 4.90 3.93
CA ILE A 30 -25.80 4.10 2.74
C ILE A 30 -25.12 4.66 1.49
N LEU A 31 -25.20 5.97 1.28
CA LEU A 31 -24.55 6.66 0.16
C LEU A 31 -23.02 6.51 0.18
N GLY A 32 -22.40 6.33 1.35
CA GLY A 32 -20.96 6.08 1.48
C GLY A 32 -20.51 4.69 1.00
N PHE A 33 -21.45 3.77 0.74
CA PHE A 33 -21.14 2.48 0.14
C PHE A 33 -21.16 2.52 -1.39
N LEU A 34 -21.84 3.50 -1.99
CA LEU A 34 -21.95 3.68 -3.43
C LEU A 34 -20.69 4.32 -4.03
N GLU A 35 -20.52 4.18 -5.34
CA GLU A 35 -19.56 5.00 -6.07
C GLU A 35 -19.99 6.48 -6.04
N ALA A 36 -19.01 7.38 -6.07
CA ALA A 36 -19.24 8.81 -5.91
C ALA A 36 -20.25 9.36 -6.93
N GLN A 37 -20.19 8.88 -8.17
CA GLN A 37 -21.09 9.24 -9.26
C GLN A 37 -22.53 8.79 -8.98
N GLU A 38 -22.71 7.58 -8.44
CA GLU A 38 -24.03 7.03 -8.09
C GLU A 38 -24.62 7.77 -6.90
N SER A 39 -23.80 8.05 -5.88
CA SER A 39 -24.17 8.84 -4.72
C SER A 39 -24.68 10.23 -5.13
N VAL A 40 -23.95 10.92 -6.02
CA VAL A 40 -24.40 12.21 -6.57
C VAL A 40 -25.69 12.07 -7.38
N ARG A 41 -25.85 11.02 -8.20
CA ARG A 41 -27.08 10.79 -8.99
C ARG A 41 -28.33 10.65 -8.13
N THR A 42 -28.22 10.22 -6.87
CA THR A 42 -29.38 10.16 -5.95
C THR A 42 -30.02 11.52 -5.70
N CYS A 43 -29.32 12.63 -5.98
CA CYS A 43 -29.83 13.99 -5.81
C CYS A 43 -31.13 14.29 -6.57
N VAL A 44 -31.45 13.50 -7.61
CA VAL A 44 -32.67 13.66 -8.42
C VAL A 44 -33.87 12.87 -7.89
N LEU A 45 -33.68 11.97 -6.92
CA LEU A 45 -34.75 11.09 -6.40
C LEU A 45 -35.84 11.90 -5.68
N ALA A 46 -35.45 12.81 -4.79
CA ALA A 46 -36.37 13.76 -4.15
C ALA A 46 -35.61 14.98 -3.59
N ARG A 47 -36.35 16.02 -3.17
CA ARG A 47 -35.77 17.27 -2.62
C ARG A 47 -34.82 17.01 -1.45
N ARG A 48 -35.11 16.01 -0.61
CA ARG A 48 -34.29 15.62 0.55
C ARG A 48 -32.90 15.11 0.13
N TRP A 49 -32.81 14.36 -0.97
CA TRP A 49 -31.57 13.72 -1.43
C TRP A 49 -30.57 14.68 -2.09
N ARG A 50 -31.00 15.91 -2.42
CA ARG A 50 -30.19 16.90 -3.16
C ARG A 50 -28.82 17.18 -2.56
N HIS A 51 -28.69 17.05 -1.24
CA HIS A 51 -27.49 17.44 -0.49
C HIS A 51 -26.90 16.31 0.35
N LEU A 52 -27.56 15.15 0.47
CA LEU A 52 -27.10 14.05 1.32
C LEU A 52 -25.73 13.51 0.92
N TRP A 53 -25.46 13.43 -0.38
CA TRP A 53 -24.16 12.96 -0.90
C TRP A 53 -22.98 13.82 -0.42
N LYS A 54 -23.20 15.10 -0.10
CA LYS A 54 -22.16 16.01 0.41
C LYS A 54 -21.67 15.66 1.81
N SER A 55 -22.45 14.88 2.55
CA SER A 55 -22.10 14.41 3.89
C SER A 55 -21.97 12.88 3.94
N ALA A 56 -21.97 12.21 2.78
CA ALA A 56 -21.84 10.76 2.70
C ALA A 56 -20.55 10.31 3.40
N THR A 57 -20.63 9.29 4.25
CA THR A 57 -19.49 8.89 5.10
C THR A 57 -18.35 8.21 4.32
N GLY A 58 -18.59 7.87 3.06
CA GLY A 58 -17.62 7.24 2.18
C GLY A 58 -17.46 7.98 0.87
N LEU A 59 -16.23 8.04 0.37
CA LEU A 59 -15.89 8.48 -0.98
C LEU A 59 -15.24 7.32 -1.71
N ARG A 60 -15.88 6.85 -2.79
CA ARG A 60 -15.37 5.75 -3.61
C ARG A 60 -15.34 6.20 -5.05
N ILE A 61 -14.15 6.39 -5.57
CA ILE A 61 -13.93 6.75 -6.97
C ILE A 61 -13.14 5.60 -7.58
N ALA A 62 -13.78 4.90 -8.51
CA ALA A 62 -13.14 3.93 -9.37
C ALA A 62 -13.18 4.48 -10.80
N ALA A 63 -12.02 4.78 -11.37
CA ALA A 63 -11.91 5.04 -12.80
C ALA A 63 -11.20 3.85 -13.45
N ASP A 64 -11.98 3.10 -14.22
CA ASP A 64 -11.55 1.95 -15.00
C ASP A 64 -11.99 2.18 -16.45
N GLU A 65 -11.28 1.58 -17.39
CA GLU A 65 -11.68 1.57 -18.79
C GLU A 65 -13.13 1.04 -18.90
N GLY A 66 -14.04 1.90 -19.37
CA GLY A 66 -15.45 1.55 -19.55
C GLY A 66 -16.38 1.82 -18.35
N LYS A 67 -15.89 2.07 -17.14
CA LYS A 67 -16.74 2.49 -16.00
C LYS A 67 -16.95 4.00 -15.96
N PHE A 68 -15.92 4.76 -16.29
CA PHE A 68 -16.02 6.19 -16.48
C PHE A 68 -16.10 6.49 -17.98
N LEU A 69 -17.32 6.73 -18.50
CA LEU A 69 -17.60 6.97 -19.93
C LEU A 69 -17.11 8.37 -20.41
N GLY A 70 -15.94 8.83 -19.95
CA GLY A 70 -15.42 10.18 -20.22
C GLY A 70 -13.90 10.26 -20.26
N SER A 71 -13.38 11.43 -20.62
CA SER A 71 -11.94 11.75 -20.58
C SER A 71 -11.45 11.94 -19.14
N VAL A 72 -10.12 11.90 -18.95
CA VAL A 72 -9.45 12.22 -17.67
C VAL A 72 -9.86 13.60 -17.16
N GLU A 73 -10.01 14.58 -18.06
CA GLU A 73 -10.46 15.94 -17.72
C GLU A 73 -11.85 15.95 -17.08
N LYS A 74 -12.80 15.16 -17.61
CA LYS A 74 -14.15 15.06 -17.04
C LYS A 74 -14.15 14.37 -15.67
N LEU A 75 -13.25 13.41 -15.47
CA LEU A 75 -13.07 12.79 -14.16
C LEU A 75 -12.54 13.82 -13.18
N TYR A 76 -11.53 14.59 -13.59
CA TYR A 76 -10.98 15.66 -12.79
C TYR A 76 -12.06 16.68 -12.41
N ASP A 77 -12.78 17.24 -13.37
CA ASP A 77 -13.81 18.26 -13.11
C ASP A 77 -14.90 17.72 -12.16
N PHE A 78 -15.27 16.45 -12.34
CA PHE A 78 -16.21 15.78 -11.46
C PHE A 78 -15.68 15.66 -10.03
N VAL A 79 -14.48 15.08 -9.85
CA VAL A 79 -13.91 14.84 -8.52
C VAL A 79 -13.60 16.15 -7.82
N ASP A 80 -13.00 17.10 -8.51
CA ASP A 80 -12.66 18.40 -7.94
C ASP A 80 -13.93 19.17 -7.52
N SER A 81 -14.97 19.21 -8.38
CA SER A 81 -16.26 19.75 -8.00
C SER A 81 -16.86 19.01 -6.80
N LEU A 82 -16.79 17.68 -6.78
CA LEU A 82 -17.31 16.88 -5.67
C LEU A 82 -16.62 17.21 -4.36
N LEU A 83 -15.27 17.27 -4.33
CA LEU A 83 -14.50 17.59 -3.14
C LEU A 83 -14.77 19.02 -2.66
N ARG A 84 -14.87 20.00 -3.57
CA ARG A 84 -15.24 21.38 -3.23
C ARG A 84 -16.61 21.45 -2.55
N HIS A 85 -17.61 20.73 -3.05
CA HIS A 85 -18.97 20.74 -2.51
C HIS A 85 -19.11 19.95 -1.20
N ARG A 86 -18.28 18.92 -0.99
CA ARG A 86 -18.24 18.12 0.25
C ARG A 86 -17.63 18.90 1.41
N GLY A 87 -16.72 19.83 1.10
CA GLY A 87 -15.98 20.62 2.08
C GLY A 87 -15.15 19.73 3.01
N GLY A 88 -14.98 20.12 4.27
CA GLY A 88 -14.20 19.38 5.27
C GLY A 88 -15.00 18.31 6.05
N SER A 89 -16.11 17.82 5.49
CA SER A 89 -16.94 16.83 6.20
C SER A 89 -16.14 15.56 6.50
N PRO A 90 -16.24 14.95 7.70
CA PRO A 90 -15.45 13.76 8.01
C PRO A 90 -15.70 12.60 7.03
N LEU A 91 -14.64 11.86 6.70
CA LEU A 91 -14.71 10.64 5.90
C LEU A 91 -14.45 9.43 6.80
N HIS A 92 -15.33 8.44 6.76
CA HIS A 92 -15.00 7.14 7.33
C HIS A 92 -14.10 6.36 6.36
N THR A 93 -14.41 6.40 5.05
CA THR A 93 -13.71 5.62 4.04
C THR A 93 -13.46 6.44 2.79
N CYS A 94 -12.23 6.43 2.29
CA CYS A 94 -11.85 7.00 1.01
C CYS A 94 -11.14 5.92 0.18
N LYS A 95 -11.70 5.58 -0.97
CA LYS A 95 -11.12 4.64 -1.93
C LYS A 95 -10.98 5.33 -3.27
N LEU A 96 -9.74 5.42 -3.74
CA LEU A 96 -9.36 6.10 -4.95
C LEU A 96 -8.61 5.07 -5.81
N TRP A 97 -9.32 4.46 -6.76
CA TRP A 97 -8.80 3.40 -7.61
C TRP A 97 -8.81 3.86 -9.06
N PHE A 98 -7.63 3.84 -9.69
CA PHE A 98 -7.46 4.32 -11.05
C PHE A 98 -6.63 3.30 -11.81
N THR A 99 -7.15 2.82 -12.93
CA THR A 99 -6.31 2.16 -13.93
C THR A 99 -5.79 3.23 -14.88
N SER A 100 -4.57 3.05 -15.40
CA SER A 100 -4.07 3.89 -16.47
C SER A 100 -5.08 3.85 -17.60
N PHE A 101 -5.36 5.03 -18.16
CA PHE A 101 -6.17 5.15 -19.34
C PHE A 101 -5.28 4.76 -20.52
N GLY A 102 -5.09 3.46 -20.69
CA GLY A 102 -4.36 2.94 -21.82
C GLY A 102 -5.15 3.24 -23.08
N GLN A 103 -4.61 4.03 -23.98
CA GLN A 103 -4.94 3.83 -25.39
C GLN A 103 -3.96 2.82 -25.97
N PRO A 104 -4.37 1.57 -26.24
CA PRO A 104 -3.71 0.80 -27.26
C PRO A 104 -4.28 1.25 -28.61
N MET A 105 -3.71 2.28 -29.25
CA MET A 105 -3.86 2.43 -30.71
C MET A 105 -2.84 3.38 -31.34
N SER A 106 -1.87 2.76 -32.00
CA SER A 106 -1.10 3.26 -33.14
C SER A 106 -0.13 4.44 -32.89
N ALA A 107 1.09 4.22 -33.35
CA ALA A 107 2.23 5.11 -33.28
C ALA A 107 2.12 6.40 -34.12
N CYS A 108 0.94 7.01 -34.31
CA CYS A 108 0.79 8.10 -35.27
C CYS A 108 -0.21 9.19 -34.87
N LEU A 109 -0.05 9.86 -33.71
CA LEU A 109 -0.58 11.22 -33.47
C LEU A 109 0.17 11.89 -32.30
N TYR A 110 1.50 12.04 -32.44
CA TYR A 110 2.27 12.92 -31.55
C TYR A 110 2.26 14.33 -32.12
N GLU A 111 1.54 15.27 -31.49
CA GLU A 111 1.97 16.68 -31.48
C GLU A 111 1.22 17.64 -30.55
N HIS A 112 0.32 17.20 -29.66
CA HIS A 112 -0.33 18.13 -28.71
C HIS A 112 -0.02 17.74 -27.25
N ASP A 113 1.06 18.34 -26.75
CA ASP A 113 1.30 18.74 -25.35
C ASP A 113 1.08 17.70 -24.22
N ASN A 114 1.69 16.52 -24.33
CA ASN A 114 1.73 15.53 -23.23
C ASN A 114 2.37 16.08 -21.94
N ARG A 115 3.27 17.08 -22.02
CA ARG A 115 4.01 17.59 -20.84
C ARG A 115 3.11 18.30 -19.83
N LEU A 116 2.18 19.13 -20.29
CA LEU A 116 1.22 19.78 -19.40
C LEU A 116 0.27 18.75 -18.77
N MET A 117 -0.21 17.77 -19.54
CA MET A 117 -1.10 16.74 -19.02
C MET A 117 -0.45 15.88 -17.93
N HIS A 118 0.83 15.49 -18.10
CA HIS A 118 1.57 14.78 -17.05
C HIS A 118 1.81 15.61 -15.78
N LEU A 119 2.18 16.90 -15.91
CA LEU A 119 2.42 17.77 -14.76
C LEU A 119 1.14 18.13 -14.01
N VAL A 120 0.06 18.36 -14.74
CA VAL A 120 -1.26 18.73 -14.21
C VAL A 120 -1.91 17.54 -13.52
N ASN A 121 -1.85 16.35 -14.14
CA ASN A 121 -2.28 15.10 -13.49
C ASN A 121 -1.55 14.92 -12.16
N LYS A 122 -0.22 15.02 -12.13
CA LYS A 122 0.61 14.83 -10.92
C LYS A 122 0.17 15.66 -9.71
N TRP A 123 -0.31 16.89 -9.92
CA TRP A 123 -0.72 17.79 -8.82
C TRP A 123 -2.11 17.49 -8.28
N PHE A 124 -3.05 17.03 -9.11
CA PHE A 124 -4.43 16.81 -8.68
C PHE A 124 -4.57 15.64 -7.73
N TRP A 125 -3.85 14.55 -7.99
CA TRP A 125 -3.85 13.38 -7.11
C TRP A 125 -3.38 13.70 -5.71
N HIS A 126 -2.34 14.54 -5.61
CA HIS A 126 -1.81 15.04 -4.36
C HIS A 126 -2.91 15.76 -3.56
N GLU A 127 -3.63 16.69 -4.18
CA GLU A 127 -4.70 17.42 -3.47
C GLU A 127 -5.87 16.54 -3.07
N TRP A 128 -6.25 15.55 -3.88
CA TRP A 128 -7.33 14.62 -3.53
C TRP A 128 -6.95 13.74 -2.34
N PHE A 129 -5.72 13.21 -2.33
CA PHE A 129 -5.18 12.44 -1.23
C PHE A 129 -5.17 13.26 0.07
N TRP A 130 -4.59 14.47 0.03
CA TRP A 130 -4.50 15.32 1.21
C TRP A 130 -5.85 15.88 1.64
N HIS A 131 -6.79 16.09 0.73
CA HIS A 131 -8.17 16.41 1.10
C HIS A 131 -8.79 15.28 1.93
N ALA A 132 -8.59 14.01 1.54
CA ALA A 132 -9.07 12.88 2.32
C ALA A 132 -8.43 12.81 3.72
N VAL A 133 -7.11 13.03 3.81
CA VAL A 133 -6.39 13.10 5.10
C VAL A 133 -6.93 14.24 5.97
N ARG A 134 -7.13 15.44 5.41
CA ARG A 134 -7.73 16.61 6.10
C ARG A 134 -9.16 16.34 6.57
N CYS A 135 -9.89 15.45 5.91
CA CYS A 135 -11.23 15.01 6.31
C CYS A 135 -11.22 13.90 7.38
N GLN A 136 -10.12 13.73 8.13
CA GLN A 136 -10.01 12.78 9.25
C GLN A 136 -10.33 11.33 8.85
N VAL A 137 -9.88 10.94 7.65
CA VAL A 137 -10.22 9.63 7.09
C VAL A 137 -9.73 8.47 7.97
N ARG A 138 -10.62 7.49 8.21
CA ARG A 138 -10.27 6.27 8.97
C ARG A 138 -9.71 5.15 8.10
N VAL A 139 -10.21 5.01 6.87
CA VAL A 139 -9.77 3.99 5.91
C VAL A 139 -9.42 4.70 4.61
N LEU A 140 -8.15 4.72 4.24
CA LEU A 140 -7.65 5.31 3.01
C LEU A 140 -7.03 4.22 2.13
N SER A 141 -7.55 4.08 0.90
CA SER A 141 -6.99 3.17 -0.09
C SER A 141 -6.77 3.92 -1.39
N LEU A 142 -5.52 4.01 -1.81
CA LEU A 142 -5.10 4.58 -3.08
C LEU A 142 -4.47 3.46 -3.91
N LYS A 143 -5.04 3.20 -5.09
CA LYS A 143 -4.52 2.21 -6.02
C LYS A 143 -4.42 2.85 -7.40
N ALA A 144 -3.21 2.88 -7.94
CA ALA A 144 -3.02 3.01 -9.38
C ALA A 144 -2.74 1.63 -9.98
N TYR A 145 -3.13 1.40 -11.22
CA TYR A 145 -2.73 0.24 -12.01
C TYR A 145 -2.21 0.77 -13.34
N VAL A 146 -0.97 0.49 -13.72
CA VAL A 146 -0.47 0.90 -15.03
C VAL A 146 -0.73 -0.20 -16.06
N THR A 147 -1.49 0.12 -17.11
CA THR A 147 -1.75 -0.77 -18.26
C THR A 147 -0.96 -0.27 -19.47
N GLY A 148 0.24 -0.81 -19.69
CA GLY A 148 1.05 -0.48 -20.87
C GLY A 148 2.53 -0.74 -20.65
N GLY A 149 3.14 -1.57 -21.49
CA GLY A 149 4.56 -1.90 -21.40
C GLY A 149 5.46 -0.74 -21.81
N PHE A 150 6.53 -0.54 -21.03
CA PHE A 150 7.68 0.32 -21.24
C PHE A 150 7.43 1.85 -21.23
N SER A 151 7.99 2.50 -20.20
CA SER A 151 8.32 3.93 -20.11
C SER A 151 7.23 4.96 -19.77
N GLU A 152 6.18 4.60 -19.04
CA GLU A 152 5.29 5.62 -18.45
C GLU A 152 5.60 5.78 -16.96
N GLU A 153 6.01 7.00 -16.56
CA GLU A 153 6.17 7.38 -15.14
C GLU A 153 4.85 7.12 -14.40
N PRO A 154 4.87 6.57 -13.17
CA PRO A 154 3.64 6.36 -12.44
C PRO A 154 2.97 7.71 -12.13
N ILE A 155 1.65 7.71 -12.29
CA ILE A 155 0.83 8.92 -12.39
C ILE A 155 0.67 9.64 -11.02
N LEU A 156 0.91 8.94 -9.90
CA LEU A 156 0.56 9.38 -8.55
C LEU A 156 1.78 9.75 -7.70
N ALA A 157 2.21 11.01 -7.70
CA ALA A 157 3.31 11.44 -6.83
C ALA A 157 2.83 12.12 -5.54
N LEU A 158 3.25 11.57 -4.40
CA LEU A 158 3.12 12.21 -3.10
C LEU A 158 4.38 13.03 -2.81
N LYS A 159 4.22 14.35 -2.66
CA LYS A 159 5.28 15.25 -2.16
C LYS A 159 5.42 15.09 -0.64
N ASP A 160 6.52 15.64 -0.14
CA ASP A 160 7.16 15.35 1.15
C ASP A 160 6.48 15.98 2.37
N ARG A 161 5.14 15.96 2.40
CA ARG A 161 4.37 16.30 3.61
C ARG A 161 4.20 15.05 4.45
N PRO A 162 4.47 15.11 5.77
CA PRO A 162 4.22 13.97 6.64
C PRO A 162 2.72 13.65 6.67
N ILE A 163 2.38 12.37 6.54
CA ILE A 163 1.03 11.88 6.85
C ILE A 163 0.95 11.83 8.36
N ASP A 164 0.44 12.90 8.97
CA ASP A 164 0.10 12.95 10.39
C ASP A 164 -1.42 12.80 10.53
N SER A 165 -1.85 11.64 11.02
CA SER A 165 -3.27 11.36 11.25
C SER A 165 -3.49 10.55 12.52
N GLN A 166 -4.28 11.14 13.43
CA GLN A 166 -4.75 10.47 14.65
C GLN A 166 -6.03 9.64 14.44
N HIS A 167 -6.53 9.56 13.21
CA HIS A 167 -7.80 8.89 12.89
C HIS A 167 -7.63 7.71 11.94
N LEU A 168 -6.50 7.63 11.24
CA LEU A 168 -6.26 6.61 10.23
C LEU A 168 -6.08 5.25 10.93
N THR A 169 -6.96 4.31 10.58
CA THR A 169 -6.94 2.92 11.07
C THR A 169 -6.47 1.95 10.00
N LYS A 170 -6.61 2.31 8.73
CA LYS A 170 -6.17 1.50 7.60
C LYS A 170 -5.63 2.38 6.47
N LEU A 171 -4.45 2.04 5.99
CA LEU A 171 -3.77 2.69 4.87
C LEU A 171 -3.32 1.64 3.86
N ASP A 172 -3.89 1.70 2.65
CA ASP A 172 -3.49 0.85 1.53
C ASP A 172 -2.97 1.75 0.40
N LEU A 173 -1.68 1.63 0.06
CA LEU A 173 -1.04 2.29 -1.07
C LEU A 173 -0.55 1.22 -2.05
N HIS A 174 -0.98 1.32 -3.30
CA HIS A 174 -0.62 0.39 -4.39
C HIS A 174 -0.20 1.16 -5.64
N SER A 175 0.98 0.87 -6.18
CA SER A 175 1.55 1.53 -7.38
C SER A 175 1.65 3.05 -7.23
N VAL A 176 2.17 3.52 -6.10
CA VAL A 176 2.27 4.96 -5.77
C VAL A 176 3.72 5.43 -5.81
N VAL A 177 3.94 6.62 -6.36
CA VAL A 177 5.25 7.30 -6.36
C VAL A 177 5.41 8.17 -5.12
N VAL A 178 6.53 8.00 -4.43
CA VAL A 178 6.89 8.71 -3.21
C VAL A 178 8.25 9.39 -3.38
N GLY A 179 8.30 10.71 -3.15
CA GLY A 179 9.51 11.52 -3.23
C GLY A 179 10.00 11.79 -4.67
N ARG A 180 11.05 12.62 -4.82
CA ARG A 180 11.73 12.85 -6.11
C ARG A 180 13.13 12.26 -6.08
N ARG A 181 13.29 11.09 -6.68
CA ARG A 181 14.62 10.64 -7.15
C ARG A 181 14.49 9.77 -8.38
N PHE A 182 13.81 10.32 -9.39
CA PHE A 182 13.53 9.61 -10.65
C PHE A 182 14.71 9.63 -11.63
N SER A 183 15.78 10.36 -11.35
CA SER A 183 16.98 10.26 -12.16
C SER A 183 18.24 10.49 -11.35
N CYS A 184 19.25 9.69 -11.63
CA CYS A 184 20.64 9.90 -11.21
C CYS A 184 21.25 11.16 -11.86
N TYR A 185 20.50 11.85 -12.73
CA TYR A 185 20.94 12.95 -13.58
C TYR A 185 20.43 14.32 -13.14
N VAL A 186 19.52 14.37 -12.17
CA VAL A 186 19.02 15.63 -11.64
C VAL A 186 19.34 15.67 -10.15
N GLU A 187 20.31 16.51 -9.80
CA GLU A 187 20.51 16.99 -8.43
C GLU A 187 19.25 17.79 -8.04
N SER A 188 18.22 17.09 -7.54
CA SER A 188 17.07 17.76 -6.94
C SER A 188 17.37 18.05 -5.48
N GLU A 189 17.27 19.33 -5.10
CA GLU A 189 17.54 19.86 -3.75
C GLU A 189 16.58 19.34 -2.67
N ASP A 190 15.42 18.77 -3.04
CA ASP A 190 14.45 18.18 -2.12
C ASP A 190 14.61 16.65 -2.05
N ASN A 191 15.46 16.17 -1.16
CA ASN A 191 15.68 14.74 -0.87
C ASN A 191 14.85 14.23 0.32
N SER A 192 13.69 14.86 0.57
CA SER A 192 12.88 14.53 1.74
C SER A 192 12.07 13.25 1.51
N ARG A 193 12.03 12.40 2.53
CA ARG A 193 11.31 11.12 2.52
C ARG A 193 9.88 11.36 3.03
N LEU A 194 8.88 10.74 2.39
CA LEU A 194 7.53 10.72 2.96
C LEU A 194 7.58 10.07 4.34
N HIS A 195 7.00 10.75 5.30
CA HIS A 195 7.02 10.34 6.69
C HIS A 195 5.60 10.02 7.15
N ILE A 196 5.37 8.83 7.69
CA ILE A 196 4.04 8.35 8.09
C ILE A 196 3.98 8.26 9.62
N CYS A 197 3.20 9.16 10.22
CA CYS A 197 2.85 9.20 11.63
C CYS A 197 1.35 8.90 11.79
N ALA A 198 1.01 7.65 12.10
CA ALA A 198 -0.36 7.21 12.27
C ALA A 198 -0.46 6.24 13.47
N PRO A 199 -0.51 6.74 14.72
CA PRO A 199 -0.44 5.89 15.91
C PRO A 199 -1.65 4.96 16.08
N THR A 200 -2.78 5.30 15.46
CA THR A 200 -4.02 4.51 15.46
C THR A 200 -4.09 3.49 14.32
N LEU A 201 -3.05 3.38 13.49
CA LEU A 201 -3.07 2.50 12.34
C LEU A 201 -3.07 1.04 12.78
N VAL A 202 -4.05 0.28 12.28
CA VAL A 202 -4.25 -1.15 12.56
C VAL A 202 -3.79 -2.01 11.39
N SER A 203 -3.92 -1.50 10.16
CA SER A 203 -3.58 -2.20 8.92
C SER A 203 -2.80 -1.28 7.99
N LEU A 204 -1.63 -1.73 7.55
CA LEU A 204 -0.80 -1.05 6.54
C LEU A 204 -0.56 -1.98 5.35
N LEU A 205 -0.78 -1.48 4.14
CA LEU A 205 -0.36 -2.14 2.91
C LEU A 205 0.43 -1.13 2.08
N LEU A 206 1.69 -1.43 1.84
CA LEU A 206 2.57 -0.73 0.93
C LEU A 206 2.96 -1.71 -0.17
N ASP A 207 2.33 -1.59 -1.32
CA ASP A 207 2.49 -2.52 -2.43
C ASP A 207 2.96 -1.75 -3.66
N ASP A 208 3.99 -2.21 -4.35
CA ASP A 208 4.51 -1.56 -5.56
C ASP A 208 4.76 -0.04 -5.34
N ILE A 209 5.59 0.31 -4.36
CA ILE A 209 5.91 1.72 -4.04
C ILE A 209 7.17 2.16 -4.81
N TRP A 210 7.05 3.27 -5.54
CA TRP A 210 8.10 3.79 -6.42
C TRP A 210 8.79 4.98 -5.76
N GLY A 211 10.10 5.15 -5.98
CA GLY A 211 10.88 6.28 -5.46
C GLY A 211 11.53 6.00 -4.09
N LEU A 212 11.49 6.98 -3.18
CA LEU A 212 12.03 6.82 -1.82
C LEU A 212 11.01 6.10 -0.94
N ILE A 213 11.39 4.97 -0.36
CA ILE A 213 10.52 4.20 0.54
C ILE A 213 10.14 5.10 1.74
N PRO A 214 8.86 5.16 2.16
CA PRO A 214 8.45 6.01 3.28
C PRO A 214 9.14 5.67 4.60
N SER A 215 9.42 6.68 5.42
CA SER A 215 9.78 6.49 6.83
C SER A 215 8.51 6.23 7.63
N LEU A 216 8.53 5.19 8.45
CA LEU A 216 7.42 4.81 9.32
C LEU A 216 7.80 5.09 10.77
N GLU A 217 7.05 5.98 11.43
CA GLU A 217 7.13 6.10 12.89
C GLU A 217 6.51 4.89 13.58
N SER A 218 6.78 4.75 14.89
CA SER A 218 6.18 3.70 15.71
C SER A 218 4.65 3.77 15.65
N MET A 219 4.02 2.67 15.22
CA MET A 219 2.57 2.51 15.12
C MET A 219 2.09 1.50 16.18
N PRO A 220 1.81 1.94 17.43
CA PRO A 220 1.52 1.03 18.55
C PRO A 220 0.24 0.20 18.37
N SER A 221 -0.69 0.62 17.51
CA SER A 221 -1.95 -0.10 17.26
C SER A 221 -1.86 -1.10 16.10
N LEU A 222 -0.69 -1.24 15.47
CA LEU A 222 -0.53 -1.99 14.23
C LEU A 222 -0.73 -3.48 14.46
N LEU A 223 -1.68 -4.08 13.76
CA LEU A 223 -1.93 -5.52 13.83
C LEU A 223 -1.42 -6.22 12.58
N LYS A 224 -1.65 -5.63 11.41
CA LYS A 224 -1.29 -6.22 10.12
C LYS A 224 -0.48 -5.24 9.29
N ALA A 225 0.62 -5.71 8.73
CA ALA A 225 1.36 -4.95 7.74
C ALA A 225 1.84 -5.85 6.60
N ALA A 226 1.77 -5.32 5.39
CA ALA A 226 2.35 -5.95 4.21
C ALA A 226 3.14 -4.90 3.45
N VAL A 227 4.41 -5.19 3.21
CA VAL A 227 5.30 -4.36 2.40
C VAL A 227 5.85 -5.22 1.27
N THR A 228 5.47 -4.87 0.06
CA THR A 228 5.95 -5.47 -1.19
C THR A 228 6.79 -4.44 -1.93
N THR A 229 8.01 -4.80 -2.30
CA THR A 229 8.83 -3.98 -3.19
C THR A 229 9.23 -4.78 -4.43
N ASP A 230 8.65 -4.44 -5.58
CA ASP A 230 8.98 -5.01 -6.90
C ASP A 230 10.07 -4.16 -7.62
N TYR A 231 10.83 -4.78 -8.52
CA TYR A 231 11.87 -4.22 -9.42
C TYR A 231 11.40 -3.01 -10.24
N SER A 232 12.27 -2.27 -10.95
CA SER A 232 13.72 -1.95 -10.85
C SER A 232 13.98 -0.79 -11.84
N TRP A 233 14.96 0.05 -11.56
CA TRP A 233 15.82 0.58 -12.62
C TRP A 233 17.22 0.04 -12.40
N GLU A 234 17.39 -1.24 -12.73
CA GLU A 234 18.68 -1.72 -13.24
C GLU A 234 18.98 -0.97 -14.55
N SER A 235 19.63 0.19 -14.50
CA SER A 235 20.25 0.81 -15.70
C SER A 235 21.13 2.05 -15.44
N PHE A 236 21.15 2.64 -14.24
CA PHE A 236 21.92 3.88 -14.05
C PHE A 236 22.90 3.91 -12.89
N CYS A 237 22.94 2.86 -12.07
CA CYS A 237 23.90 2.78 -10.97
C CYS A 237 25.19 2.01 -11.34
N ASP A 238 25.58 1.96 -12.63
CA ASP A 238 26.88 1.46 -13.12
C ASP A 238 28.04 2.45 -12.90
N LEU A 239 27.71 3.70 -12.57
CA LEU A 239 28.70 4.69 -12.17
C LEU A 239 28.89 4.53 -10.67
N GLY A 240 30.07 4.06 -10.24
CA GLY A 240 30.45 3.76 -8.85
C GLY A 240 30.33 4.89 -7.82
N ASN A 241 29.59 5.96 -8.13
CA ASN A 241 29.25 7.11 -7.30
C ASN A 241 27.72 7.37 -7.30
N CYS A 242 26.90 6.32 -7.35
CA CYS A 242 25.44 6.40 -7.24
C CYS A 242 24.99 6.77 -5.82
N ASN A 243 24.28 7.90 -5.67
CA ASN A 243 23.57 8.23 -4.44
C ASN A 243 22.18 7.52 -4.35
N CYS A 244 22.03 6.33 -4.94
CA CYS A 244 20.75 5.60 -4.97
C CYS A 244 20.57 4.74 -3.69
N GLU A 245 19.39 4.77 -3.03
CA GLU A 245 19.11 3.96 -1.81
C GLU A 245 19.16 2.45 -2.05
N PHE A 246 19.13 2.07 -3.32
CA PHE A 246 19.18 0.72 -3.83
C PHE A 246 20.59 0.37 -4.36
N CYS A 247 21.61 1.17 -4.04
CA CYS A 247 22.98 0.91 -4.49
C CYS A 247 23.83 0.19 -3.43
N HIS A 248 24.61 -0.79 -3.89
CA HIS A 248 25.66 -1.44 -3.13
C HIS A 248 26.73 -0.48 -2.57
N ASN A 249 26.92 0.72 -3.13
CA ASN A 249 27.92 1.70 -2.70
C ASN A 249 27.35 2.90 -1.92
N SER A 250 26.05 2.90 -1.59
CA SER A 250 25.42 3.99 -0.80
C SER A 250 25.85 4.03 0.68
N TYR A 251 26.91 3.28 1.04
CA TYR A 251 27.62 3.32 2.31
C TYR A 251 28.12 4.72 2.73
N SER A 252 28.02 5.72 1.84
CA SER A 252 28.49 7.08 2.07
C SER A 252 27.41 8.17 2.03
N ILE A 253 26.12 7.85 1.85
CA ILE A 253 25.08 8.83 2.23
C ILE A 253 24.88 8.69 3.73
N GLY A 254 25.86 9.23 4.47
CA GLY A 254 25.47 10.07 5.58
C GLY A 254 24.56 11.12 4.97
N ASP A 255 23.26 10.94 5.18
CA ASP A 255 22.41 12.10 5.30
C ASP A 255 23.11 12.97 6.36
N ASP A 256 23.22 14.27 6.13
CA ASP A 256 23.83 15.22 7.09
C ASP A 256 23.10 15.22 8.46
N THR A 257 22.14 14.32 8.67
CA THR A 257 21.44 14.00 9.91
C THR A 257 22.13 12.95 10.79
N GLY A 258 23.13 12.20 10.32
CA GLY A 258 23.84 11.22 11.18
C GLY A 258 22.94 10.16 11.83
N SER A 259 21.75 9.93 11.27
CA SER A 259 20.72 9.11 11.90
C SER A 259 20.95 7.63 11.58
N ASN A 260 21.58 6.92 12.51
CA ASN A 260 21.70 5.46 12.57
C ASN A 260 20.35 4.78 12.90
N ASP A 261 19.28 5.13 12.19
CA ASP A 261 17.93 4.68 12.49
C ASP A 261 17.35 3.82 11.35
N CYS A 262 16.55 2.84 11.75
CA CYS A 262 15.75 2.03 10.85
C CYS A 262 14.59 2.86 10.26
N VAL A 263 14.39 2.79 8.94
CA VAL A 263 13.43 3.63 8.20
C VAL A 263 12.04 3.00 8.13
N LEU A 264 11.97 1.70 7.85
CA LEU A 264 10.74 0.95 7.61
C LEU A 264 10.43 0.03 8.79
N LEU A 265 11.35 -0.87 9.16
CA LEU A 265 11.05 -1.92 10.14
C LEU A 265 10.66 -1.36 11.52
N LYS A 266 11.18 -0.18 11.90
CA LYS A 266 10.88 0.51 13.17
C LYS A 266 9.38 0.78 13.36
N GLY A 267 8.70 1.22 12.30
CA GLY A 267 7.25 1.45 12.37
C GLY A 267 6.41 0.16 12.33
N LEU A 268 7.01 -0.96 11.89
CA LEU A 268 6.37 -2.26 11.74
C LEU A 268 6.54 -3.18 12.96
N SER A 269 7.36 -2.78 13.94
CA SER A 269 7.77 -3.64 15.06
C SER A 269 6.63 -4.16 15.94
N GLU A 270 5.51 -3.43 15.97
CA GLU A 270 4.33 -3.76 16.78
C GLU A 270 3.34 -4.70 16.07
N ALA A 271 3.56 -4.99 14.78
CA ALA A 271 2.67 -5.83 13.99
C ALA A 271 2.59 -7.27 14.53
N LYS A 272 1.41 -7.87 14.44
CA LYS A 272 1.17 -9.30 14.75
C LYS A 272 1.27 -10.19 13.52
N ASP A 273 0.83 -9.67 12.38
CA ASP A 273 0.90 -10.32 11.08
C ASP A 273 1.70 -9.43 10.13
N LEU A 274 2.85 -9.92 9.66
CA LEU A 274 3.75 -9.17 8.80
C LEU A 274 4.07 -9.94 7.52
N ALA A 275 3.98 -9.26 6.38
CA ALA A 275 4.47 -9.77 5.10
C ALA A 275 5.55 -8.82 4.56
N LEU A 276 6.75 -9.33 4.32
CA LEU A 276 7.87 -8.58 3.75
C LEU A 276 8.34 -9.28 2.47
N ILE A 277 7.90 -8.78 1.33
CA ILE A 277 8.17 -9.35 0.01
C ILE A 277 9.03 -8.34 -0.75
N SER A 278 10.12 -8.81 -1.33
CA SER A 278 11.11 -7.96 -1.99
C SER A 278 11.72 -8.69 -3.17
N GLU A 279 12.07 -8.02 -4.25
CA GLU A 279 12.88 -8.68 -5.27
C GLU A 279 14.38 -8.73 -4.90
N PRO A 280 15.13 -9.79 -5.27
CA PRO A 280 16.51 -10.02 -4.82
C PRO A 280 17.50 -8.84 -4.92
N GLU A 281 17.34 -7.94 -5.90
CA GLU A 281 18.23 -6.78 -6.08
C GLU A 281 17.86 -5.55 -5.23
N THR A 282 16.82 -5.62 -4.39
CA THR A 282 16.47 -4.51 -3.48
C THR A 282 17.38 -4.50 -2.23
N PHE A 283 17.69 -3.33 -1.66
CA PHE A 283 18.66 -3.25 -0.53
C PHE A 283 18.09 -2.69 0.77
N ILE A 284 16.83 -2.26 0.78
CA ILE A 284 16.20 -1.59 1.93
C ILE A 284 16.18 -2.46 3.18
N PHE A 285 15.71 -3.70 3.07
CA PHE A 285 15.64 -4.60 4.23
C PHE A 285 17.04 -4.95 4.74
N LYS A 286 18.01 -5.18 3.85
CA LYS A 286 19.42 -5.38 4.25
C LYS A 286 19.99 -4.18 5.03
N ARG A 287 19.60 -2.96 4.70
CA ARG A 287 19.98 -1.74 5.43
C ARG A 287 19.32 -1.72 6.81
N ASP A 288 18.00 -1.85 6.86
CA ASP A 288 17.21 -1.74 8.08
C ASP A 288 17.50 -2.86 9.09
N LEU A 289 17.88 -4.06 8.62
CA LEU A 289 18.28 -5.18 9.48
C LEU A 289 19.53 -4.88 10.33
N ARG A 290 20.36 -3.87 10.00
CA ARG A 290 21.48 -3.45 10.87
C ARG A 290 21.02 -2.84 12.18
N TRP A 291 19.82 -2.26 12.17
CA TRP A 291 19.15 -1.64 13.30
C TRP A 291 17.78 -2.29 13.51
N CYS A 292 17.72 -3.61 13.28
CA CYS A 292 16.49 -4.37 13.32
C CYS A 292 15.80 -4.18 14.68
N PRO A 293 14.54 -3.70 14.72
CA PRO A 293 13.81 -3.58 15.97
C PRO A 293 13.36 -4.97 16.46
N MET A 294 13.05 -5.08 17.75
CA MET A 294 12.41 -6.27 18.30
C MET A 294 10.93 -6.31 17.90
N PHE A 295 10.52 -7.39 17.25
CA PHE A 295 9.15 -7.73 16.91
C PHE A 295 8.49 -8.53 18.04
N SER A 296 8.21 -7.85 19.15
CA SER A 296 7.73 -8.47 20.40
C SER A 296 6.33 -9.07 20.31
N ASN A 297 5.54 -8.66 19.30
CA ASN A 297 4.14 -9.06 19.11
C ASN A 297 3.90 -9.94 17.87
N LEU A 298 4.94 -10.19 17.08
CA LEU A 298 4.82 -10.82 15.77
C LEU A 298 4.54 -12.32 15.88
N LYS A 299 3.37 -12.75 15.40
CA LYS A 299 2.90 -14.14 15.42
C LYS A 299 3.03 -14.82 14.07
N THR A 300 2.77 -14.08 12.99
CA THR A 300 2.85 -14.61 11.63
C THR A 300 3.75 -13.74 10.76
N LEU A 301 4.68 -14.39 10.05
CA LEU A 301 5.65 -13.73 9.18
C LEU A 301 5.64 -14.41 7.80
N LEU A 302 5.43 -13.63 6.75
CA LEU A 302 5.57 -14.07 5.35
C LEU A 302 6.77 -13.37 4.73
N LEU A 303 7.71 -14.16 4.21
CA LEU A 303 8.90 -13.70 3.49
C LEU A 303 8.98 -14.38 2.12
N ASN A 304 9.68 -13.77 1.16
CA ASN A 304 9.94 -14.40 -0.14
C ASN A 304 11.42 -14.75 -0.36
N ASP A 305 11.79 -15.12 -1.59
CA ASP A 305 13.16 -15.51 -1.99
C ASP A 305 14.24 -14.53 -1.53
N TYR A 306 13.95 -13.24 -1.44
CA TYR A 306 14.89 -12.20 -1.03
C TYR A 306 15.68 -12.56 0.24
N TRP A 307 14.96 -13.10 1.21
CA TRP A 307 15.48 -13.41 2.53
C TRP A 307 16.35 -14.67 2.53
N CYS A 308 16.32 -15.43 1.42
CA CYS A 308 17.02 -16.68 1.19
C CYS A 308 18.23 -16.53 0.24
N VAL A 309 18.55 -15.32 -0.23
CA VAL A 309 19.62 -15.01 -1.20
C VAL A 309 20.62 -14.03 -0.55
N PRO A 310 21.53 -14.50 0.34
CA PRO A 310 22.73 -15.24 -0.05
C PRO A 310 23.02 -16.49 0.81
N ASP A 311 24.08 -17.26 0.47
CA ASP A 311 24.48 -18.59 0.99
C ASP A 311 24.46 -18.79 2.53
N ASP A 312 24.44 -17.72 3.32
CA ASP A 312 24.53 -17.76 4.78
C ASP A 312 23.19 -17.52 5.50
N PHE A 313 22.08 -17.24 4.78
CA PHE A 313 20.75 -16.96 5.37
C PHE A 313 20.71 -15.87 6.46
N ARG A 314 21.70 -14.97 6.51
CA ARG A 314 21.86 -14.01 7.62
C ARG A 314 20.66 -13.08 7.81
N SER A 315 20.03 -12.64 6.73
CA SER A 315 18.84 -11.79 6.81
C SER A 315 17.66 -12.53 7.46
N LEU A 316 17.47 -13.80 7.07
CA LEU A 316 16.45 -14.66 7.65
C LEU A 316 16.74 -14.94 9.13
N VAL A 317 17.99 -15.23 9.49
CA VAL A 317 18.39 -15.41 10.89
C VAL A 317 18.10 -14.15 11.69
N CYS A 318 18.60 -13.00 11.23
CA CYS A 318 18.44 -11.74 11.93
C CYS A 318 16.96 -11.42 12.24
N ILE A 319 16.05 -11.56 11.27
CA ILE A 319 14.63 -11.26 11.52
C ILE A 319 13.99 -12.27 12.49
N LEU A 320 14.39 -13.55 12.44
CA LEU A 320 13.92 -14.57 13.37
C LEU A 320 14.43 -14.32 14.79
N GLU A 321 15.68 -13.91 14.96
CA GLU A 321 16.26 -13.52 16.26
C GLU A 321 15.52 -12.33 16.90
N HIS A 322 15.04 -11.42 16.07
CA HIS A 322 14.26 -10.27 16.53
C HIS A 322 12.77 -10.58 16.69
N SER A 323 12.32 -11.82 16.47
CA SER A 323 10.90 -12.23 16.52
C SER A 323 10.66 -13.39 17.50
N PRO A 324 10.87 -13.18 18.82
CA PRO A 324 10.94 -14.27 19.81
C PRO A 324 9.62 -15.01 20.05
N VAL A 325 8.48 -14.42 19.67
CA VAL A 325 7.13 -15.00 19.86
C VAL A 325 6.50 -15.50 18.56
N LEU A 326 7.29 -15.60 17.48
CA LEU A 326 6.80 -16.01 16.17
C LEU A 326 6.21 -17.42 16.21
N GLU A 327 4.97 -17.57 15.79
CA GLU A 327 4.24 -18.85 15.81
C GLU A 327 4.21 -19.53 14.44
N LYS A 328 4.17 -18.74 13.36
CA LYS A 328 4.11 -19.22 11.97
C LYS A 328 5.03 -18.42 11.06
N LEU A 329 5.90 -19.13 10.33
CA LEU A 329 6.70 -18.59 9.23
C LEU A 329 6.19 -19.15 7.91
N THR A 330 5.94 -18.29 6.93
CA THR A 330 5.64 -18.68 5.55
C THR A 330 6.73 -18.15 4.63
N LEU A 331 7.34 -19.04 3.84
CA LEU A 331 8.36 -18.70 2.86
C LEU A 331 7.78 -18.93 1.46
N GLU A 332 7.63 -17.86 0.69
CA GLU A 332 7.08 -17.89 -0.67
C GLU A 332 8.20 -17.75 -1.69
N LEU A 333 8.55 -18.88 -2.32
CA LEU A 333 9.72 -19.00 -3.16
C LEU A 333 9.32 -19.08 -4.64
N PHE A 334 9.76 -18.11 -5.42
CA PHE A 334 9.52 -18.00 -6.84
C PHE A 334 10.73 -18.58 -7.61
N SER A 335 10.44 -19.50 -8.53
CA SER A 335 11.46 -20.07 -9.40
C SER A 335 11.87 -19.03 -10.45
N LYS A 336 13.02 -18.38 -10.28
CA LYS A 336 13.68 -17.68 -11.39
C LYS A 336 14.43 -18.70 -12.25
N LYS A 337 14.04 -18.82 -13.53
CA LYS A 337 14.95 -19.32 -14.56
C LYS A 337 15.99 -18.23 -14.81
N HIS A 338 17.26 -18.61 -14.96
CA HIS A 338 18.48 -17.76 -15.10
C HIS A 338 19.09 -17.34 -13.75
N GLU A 339 20.39 -17.46 -13.49
CA GLU A 339 21.54 -17.90 -14.30
C GLU A 339 22.69 -18.35 -13.37
N GLN A 340 23.57 -19.19 -13.89
CA GLN A 340 24.71 -19.78 -13.17
C GLN A 340 25.59 -18.72 -12.52
N GLN A 341 25.54 -18.59 -11.18
CA GLN A 341 26.59 -17.93 -10.42
C GLN A 341 27.26 -18.92 -9.46
N ARG A 342 28.36 -19.48 -9.98
CA ARG A 342 29.60 -19.89 -9.31
C ARG A 342 29.46 -20.36 -7.86
N GLU A 343 29.31 -21.68 -7.70
CA GLU A 343 29.42 -22.40 -6.44
C GLU A 343 30.69 -22.00 -5.66
N ARG A 344 30.49 -21.46 -4.45
CA ARG A 344 31.46 -21.60 -3.36
C ARG A 344 30.83 -22.52 -2.33
N LYS A 345 31.43 -23.70 -2.11
CA LYS A 345 31.11 -24.60 -1.00
C LYS A 345 31.40 -23.88 0.33
N GLY A 346 30.44 -23.10 0.81
CA GLY A 346 30.36 -22.65 2.19
C GLY A 346 29.87 -23.81 3.06
N ILE A 347 30.60 -24.14 4.12
CA ILE A 347 30.10 -25.04 5.15
C ILE A 347 29.10 -24.21 5.98
N LEU A 348 27.81 -24.53 5.88
CA LEU A 348 26.78 -24.02 6.78
C LEU A 348 27.15 -24.47 8.20
N ARG A 349 27.62 -23.54 9.03
CA ARG A 349 27.74 -23.77 10.46
C ARG A 349 26.52 -23.12 11.11
N PRO A 350 25.59 -23.90 11.70
CA PRO A 350 24.60 -23.35 12.60
C PRO A 350 25.36 -22.57 13.68
N MET A 351 25.02 -21.30 13.87
CA MET A 351 25.66 -20.48 14.90
C MET A 351 25.23 -21.06 16.25
N GLU A 352 26.20 -21.57 17.02
CA GLU A 352 26.01 -22.10 18.37
C GLU A 352 25.40 -21.01 19.26
N GLY A 353 24.11 -21.11 19.53
CA GLY A 353 23.34 -20.13 20.31
C GLY A 353 21.90 -19.92 19.81
N SER A 354 21.60 -20.31 18.58
CA SER A 354 20.32 -19.99 17.90
C SER A 354 19.16 -20.97 18.16
N ALA A 355 19.39 -22.06 18.89
CA ALA A 355 18.38 -23.07 19.20
C ALA A 355 17.30 -22.59 20.21
N VAL A 356 17.60 -21.56 21.02
CA VAL A 356 16.67 -21.01 22.04
C VAL A 356 15.64 -20.06 21.40
N ILE A 357 15.89 -19.60 20.18
CA ILE A 357 15.20 -18.44 19.60
C ILE A 357 13.85 -18.82 18.96
N LEU A 358 13.63 -20.11 18.69
CA LEU A 358 12.47 -20.61 17.92
C LEU A 358 11.52 -21.47 18.76
N GLU A 359 11.58 -21.37 20.10
CA GLU A 359 10.72 -22.15 21.01
C GLU A 359 9.22 -22.01 20.71
N HIS A 360 8.79 -20.83 20.23
CA HIS A 360 7.39 -20.53 19.93
C HIS A 360 6.98 -20.87 18.48
N LEU A 361 7.95 -21.17 17.59
CA LEU A 361 7.69 -21.38 16.17
C LEU A 361 7.10 -22.77 15.94
N LYS A 362 5.80 -22.82 15.65
CA LYS A 362 5.03 -24.07 15.52
C LYS A 362 5.00 -24.58 14.08
N ILE A 363 4.95 -23.65 13.11
CA ILE A 363 4.66 -23.96 11.71
C ILE A 363 5.65 -23.21 10.82
N ILE A 364 6.34 -23.96 9.96
CA ILE A 364 6.98 -23.41 8.76
C ILE A 364 6.26 -23.96 7.54
N GLU A 365 5.74 -23.04 6.73
CA GLU A 365 5.10 -23.33 5.45
C GLU A 365 6.01 -22.83 4.33
N VAL A 366 6.56 -23.74 3.53
CA VAL A 366 7.35 -23.39 2.34
C VAL A 366 6.48 -23.57 1.11
N ARG A 367 6.16 -22.47 0.44
CA ARG A 367 5.42 -22.43 -0.83
C ARG A 367 6.43 -22.24 -1.94
N CYS A 368 6.44 -23.14 -2.92
CA CYS A 368 7.36 -23.03 -4.05
C CYS A 368 6.72 -23.52 -5.34
N HIS A 369 7.06 -22.87 -6.46
CA HIS A 369 6.59 -23.30 -7.78
C HIS A 369 7.44 -24.43 -8.40
N ALA A 370 8.71 -24.51 -8.03
CA ALA A 370 9.62 -25.58 -8.43
C ALA A 370 10.69 -25.79 -7.35
N VAL A 371 11.11 -27.03 -7.15
CA VAL A 371 12.19 -27.38 -6.22
C VAL A 371 13.54 -27.12 -6.90
N ASP A 372 14.39 -26.31 -6.27
CA ASP A 372 15.75 -26.04 -6.70
C ASP A 372 16.77 -26.26 -5.57
N GLU A 373 18.05 -26.04 -5.85
CA GLU A 373 19.14 -26.22 -4.87
C GLU A 373 19.00 -25.28 -3.65
N ARG A 374 18.37 -24.11 -3.81
CA ARG A 374 18.17 -23.14 -2.72
C ARG A 374 17.18 -23.68 -1.70
N ILE A 375 16.10 -24.30 -2.17
CA ILE A 375 15.11 -24.97 -1.30
C ILE A 375 15.79 -26.11 -0.52
N CYS A 376 16.67 -26.88 -1.16
CA CYS A 376 17.43 -27.93 -0.48
C CYS A 376 18.34 -27.36 0.62
N LYS A 377 19.08 -26.28 0.34
CA LYS A 377 19.93 -25.59 1.33
C LYS A 377 19.12 -25.00 2.48
N LEU A 378 18.00 -24.35 2.18
CA LEU A 378 17.08 -23.78 3.15
C LEU A 378 16.48 -24.88 4.04
N THR A 379 16.06 -25.99 3.46
CA THR A 379 15.51 -27.15 4.18
C THR A 379 16.57 -27.72 5.13
N LEU A 380 17.80 -27.93 4.66
CA LEU A 380 18.91 -28.38 5.50
C LEU A 380 19.22 -27.40 6.63
N PHE A 381 19.20 -26.11 6.33
CA PHE A 381 19.39 -25.04 7.30
C PHE A 381 18.31 -25.06 8.38
N LEU A 382 17.02 -25.09 8.00
CA LEU A 382 15.89 -25.11 8.94
C LEU A 382 15.82 -26.41 9.76
N CYS A 383 16.20 -27.55 9.17
CA CYS A 383 16.29 -28.83 9.88
C CYS A 383 17.34 -28.81 11.01
N ALA A 384 18.39 -27.97 10.89
CA ALA A 384 19.38 -27.80 11.96
C ALA A 384 18.78 -27.17 13.23
N PHE A 385 17.57 -26.62 13.16
CA PHE A 385 16.83 -26.02 14.28
C PHE A 385 15.70 -26.92 14.83
N HIS A 386 15.63 -28.19 14.42
CA HIS A 386 14.58 -29.15 14.85
C HIS A 386 13.13 -28.74 14.55
N ILE A 387 12.90 -27.99 13.46
CA ILE A 387 11.58 -27.42 13.15
C ILE A 387 10.77 -28.35 12.23
N ARG A 388 9.45 -28.43 12.44
CA ARG A 388 8.53 -29.15 11.56
C ARG A 388 8.29 -28.36 10.27
N LEU A 389 8.64 -28.95 9.13
CA LEU A 389 8.41 -28.39 7.80
C LEU A 389 7.12 -28.96 7.20
N SER A 390 6.29 -28.08 6.63
CA SER A 390 5.16 -28.45 5.79
C SER A 390 5.39 -27.93 4.36
N PHE A 391 5.26 -28.84 3.40
CA PHE A 391 5.29 -28.55 1.97
C PHE A 391 3.87 -28.65 1.43
N ASN A 392 3.48 -27.74 0.54
CA ASN A 392 2.16 -27.70 -0.07
C ASN A 392 2.26 -27.68 -1.59
#